data_AF-A0A7V2T8I3-F1
#
_entry.id   AF-A0A7V2T8I3-F1
#
_cell.length_a   1.000
_cell.length_b   1.000
_cell.length_c   1.000
_cell.angle_alpha   90.00
_cell.angle_beta   90.00
_cell.angle_gamma   90.00
#
_symmetry.space_group_name_H-M   'P 1'
#
loop_
_entity.id
_entity.type
_entity.pdbx_description
1 polymer ?
#
loop_
_entity_poly.entity_id
_entity_poly.type
_entity_poly.pdbx_seq_one_letter_code
_entity_poly.pdbx_strand_id
1 'polypeptide(L)'
;MRVTLAALRDIPLYDEDRRLAEGFPPPVAALREAIRKADALLLATPEYNYSFSGVLKNAIDWVSRPPEQPFLGKPLAVIGVSPGITGAIRAQWQLRPVLAGLGAQVLFRPELAIGGAREKFDADGGLRDGETRERLAKLLEALAAWVRLLRGETTKPA
;
A
#
# COMPACT_ATOMS: atom_id res chain seq x y z
N MET A 1 5.87 -13.82 -9.09
CA MET A 1 5.45 -12.91 -8.00
C MET A 1 4.18 -13.49 -7.38
N ARG A 2 4.06 -13.52 -6.05
CA ARG A 2 2.83 -13.92 -5.34
C ARG A 2 2.23 -12.68 -4.69
N VAL A 3 0.94 -12.43 -4.90
CA VAL A 3 0.22 -11.32 -4.27
C VAL A 3 -0.81 -11.91 -3.32
N THR A 4 -0.87 -11.37 -2.10
CA THR A 4 -1.88 -11.73 -1.09
C THR A 4 -2.60 -10.46 -0.67
N LEU A 5 -3.94 -10.50 -0.67
CA LEU A 5 -4.74 -9.36 -0.22
C LEU A 5 -4.79 -9.34 1.31
N ALA A 6 -4.52 -8.17 1.90
CA ALA A 6 -4.70 -7.94 3.32
C ALA A 6 -5.99 -7.14 3.54
N ALA A 7 -6.99 -7.75 4.16
CA ALA A 7 -8.28 -7.10 4.42
C ALA A 7 -8.16 -6.08 5.57
N LEU A 8 -8.77 -4.91 5.39
CA LEU A 8 -8.78 -3.84 6.41
C LEU A 8 -10.15 -3.66 7.08
N ARG A 9 -11.19 -4.36 6.61
CA ARG A 9 -12.59 -4.18 7.03
C ARG A 9 -12.80 -4.38 8.53
N ASP A 10 -12.12 -5.37 9.10
CA ASP A 10 -12.32 -5.78 10.50
C ASP A 10 -11.33 -5.10 11.46
N ILE A 11 -10.54 -4.14 10.97
CA ILE A 11 -9.62 -3.36 11.82
C ILE A 11 -10.45 -2.31 12.57
N PRO A 12 -10.52 -2.35 13.92
CA PRO A 12 -11.27 -1.36 14.69
C PRO A 12 -10.61 0.02 14.58
N LEU A 13 -11.30 1.08 14.99
CA LEU A 13 -10.65 2.39 15.13
C LEU A 13 -9.50 2.30 16.14
N TYR A 14 -8.42 3.03 15.87
CA TYR A 14 -7.25 3.08 16.74
C TYR A 14 -7.62 3.61 18.12
N ASP A 15 -7.21 2.86 19.15
CA ASP A 15 -7.41 3.18 20.55
C ASP A 15 -6.16 2.76 21.33
N GLU A 16 -5.42 3.74 21.86
CA GLU A 16 -4.17 3.53 22.59
C GLU A 16 -4.41 2.83 23.93
N ASP A 17 -5.46 3.21 24.65
CA ASP A 17 -5.78 2.66 25.97
C ASP A 17 -6.14 1.19 25.84
N ARG A 18 -6.97 0.87 24.86
CA ARG A 18 -7.28 -0.52 24.52
C ARG A 18 -6.03 -1.30 24.12
N ARG A 19 -5.14 -0.72 23.31
CA ARG A 19 -3.89 -1.38 22.91
C ARG A 19 -3.00 -1.69 24.10
N LEU A 20 -2.89 -0.76 25.06
CA LEU A 20 -2.08 -0.94 26.26
C LEU A 20 -2.69 -1.97 27.22
N ALA A 21 -4.02 -2.02 27.33
CA ALA A 21 -4.72 -2.94 28.20
C ALA A 21 -4.82 -4.37 27.64
N GLU A 22 -5.13 -4.51 26.34
CA GLU A 22 -5.49 -5.77 25.70
C GLU A 22 -4.47 -6.25 24.66
N GLY A 23 -3.52 -5.40 24.27
CA GLY A 23 -2.59 -5.66 23.17
C GLY A 23 -3.22 -5.39 21.80
N PHE A 24 -2.70 -6.07 20.76
CA PHE A 24 -3.21 -5.90 19.40
C PHE A 24 -4.45 -6.77 19.16
N PRO A 25 -5.58 -6.21 18.68
CA PRO A 25 -6.72 -7.00 18.26
C PRO A 25 -6.32 -8.07 17.22
N PRO A 26 -6.95 -9.26 17.20
CA PRO A 26 -6.60 -10.34 16.26
C PRO A 26 -6.45 -9.92 14.78
N PRO A 27 -7.36 -9.11 14.17
CA PRO A 27 -7.17 -8.68 12.79
C PRO A 27 -5.96 -7.74 12.62
N VAL A 28 -5.64 -6.93 13.63
CA VAL A 28 -4.44 -6.07 13.63
C VAL A 28 -3.17 -6.91 13.74
N ALA A 29 -3.15 -7.89 14.65
CA ALA A 29 -2.01 -8.80 14.80
C ALA A 29 -1.75 -9.60 13.51
N ALA A 30 -2.81 -10.10 12.86
CA ALA A 30 -2.72 -10.81 11.59
C ALA A 30 -2.16 -9.91 10.46
N LEU A 31 -2.61 -8.66 10.39
CA LEU A 31 -2.10 -7.69 9.43
C LEU A 31 -0.62 -7.38 9.66
N ARG A 32 -0.22 -7.16 10.92
CA ARG A 32 1.19 -6.93 11.29
C ARG A 32 2.07 -8.11 10.89
N GLU A 33 1.60 -9.34 11.11
CA GLU A 33 2.32 -10.56 10.71
C GLU A 33 2.45 -10.69 9.19
N ALA A 34 1.36 -10.45 8.45
CA ALA A 34 1.37 -10.49 7.00
C ALA A 34 2.39 -9.48 6.42
N ILE A 35 2.43 -8.26 6.97
CA ILE A 35 3.39 -7.22 6.56
C ILE A 35 4.82 -7.64 6.87
N ARG A 36 5.09 -8.20 8.06
CA ARG A 36 6.43 -8.67 8.44
C ARG A 36 6.95 -9.72 7.45
N LYS A 37 6.12 -10.71 7.12
CA LYS A 37 6.48 -11.82 6.21
C LYS A 37 6.60 -11.40 4.74
N ALA A 38 5.92 -10.33 4.33
CA ALA A 38 5.95 -9.89 2.93
C ALA A 38 7.31 -9.29 2.53
N ASP A 39 7.77 -9.58 1.32
CA ASP A 39 9.00 -8.96 0.79
C ASP A 39 8.81 -7.46 0.49
N ALA A 40 7.59 -7.06 0.11
CA ALA A 40 7.20 -5.69 -0.17
C ALA A 40 5.70 -5.48 0.02
N LEU A 41 5.27 -4.21 0.06
CA LEU A 41 3.87 -3.83 0.11
C LEU A 41 3.43 -3.05 -1.14
N LEU A 42 2.19 -3.26 -1.59
CA LEU A 42 1.52 -2.42 -2.57
C LEU A 42 0.28 -1.83 -1.91
N LEU A 43 0.31 -0.53 -1.60
CA LEU A 43 -0.82 0.15 -0.96
C LEU A 43 -1.70 0.76 -2.04
N ALA A 44 -2.94 0.29 -2.13
CA ALA A 44 -3.96 0.83 -3.01
C ALA A 44 -4.93 1.72 -2.22
N THR A 45 -5.17 2.95 -2.70
CA THR A 45 -6.10 3.87 -2.04
C THR A 45 -7.00 4.60 -3.04
N PRO A 46 -8.29 4.79 -2.71
CA PRO A 46 -9.07 5.84 -3.35
C PRO A 46 -8.61 7.23 -2.87
N GLU A 47 -9.23 8.27 -3.41
CA GLU A 47 -9.13 9.63 -2.87
C GLU A 47 -10.46 10.05 -2.27
N TYR A 48 -10.48 10.27 -0.96
CA TYR A 48 -11.62 10.82 -0.22
C TYR A 48 -11.24 12.19 0.32
N ASN A 49 -12.04 13.20 -0.01
CA ASN A 49 -11.86 14.58 0.47
C ASN A 49 -10.43 15.11 0.31
N TYR A 50 -9.88 14.92 -0.90
CA TYR A 50 -8.53 15.33 -1.29
C TYR A 50 -7.39 14.62 -0.53
N SER A 51 -7.66 13.51 0.15
CA SER A 51 -6.66 12.70 0.84
C SER A 51 -6.88 11.20 0.61
N PHE A 52 -5.98 10.37 1.17
CA PHE A 52 -6.14 8.92 1.19
C PHE A 52 -7.20 8.50 2.21
N SER A 53 -7.70 7.26 2.07
CA SER A 53 -8.84 6.83 2.89
C SER A 53 -8.51 6.78 4.40
N GLY A 54 -9.47 7.19 5.23
CA GLY A 54 -9.37 7.07 6.69
C GLY A 54 -9.21 5.62 7.16
N VAL A 55 -9.80 4.66 6.42
CA VAL A 55 -9.63 3.21 6.67
C VAL A 55 -8.15 2.81 6.56
N LEU A 56 -7.46 3.26 5.52
CA LEU A 56 -6.04 2.98 5.34
C LEU A 56 -5.19 3.70 6.39
N LYS A 57 -5.50 4.96 6.71
CA LYS A 57 -4.82 5.69 7.79
C LYS A 57 -4.93 4.98 9.14
N ASN A 58 -6.13 4.54 9.49
CA ASN A 58 -6.40 3.83 10.73
C ASN A 58 -5.61 2.51 10.82
N ALA A 59 -5.56 1.74 9.73
CA ALA A 59 -4.75 0.52 9.69
C ALA A 59 -3.25 0.81 9.87
N ILE A 60 -2.75 1.88 9.23
CA ILE A 60 -1.36 2.34 9.42
C ILE A 60 -1.11 2.73 10.88
N ASP A 61 -2.04 3.42 11.54
CA ASP A 61 -1.89 3.83 12.93
C ASP A 61 -1.74 2.63 13.86
N TRP A 62 -2.59 1.62 13.73
CA TRP A 62 -2.47 0.34 14.44
C TRP A 62 -1.14 -0.39 14.18
N VAL A 63 -0.76 -0.55 12.91
CA VAL A 63 0.45 -1.29 12.52
C VAL A 63 1.71 -0.54 12.94
N SER A 64 1.68 0.79 13.00
CA SER A 64 2.85 1.61 13.32
C SER A 64 3.27 1.57 14.80
N ARG A 65 2.48 0.94 15.69
CA ARG A 65 2.75 0.96 17.13
C ARG A 65 3.88 0.01 17.56
N PRO A 66 4.65 0.37 18.60
CA PRO A 66 5.69 -0.47 19.21
C PRO A 66 5.10 -1.77 19.80
N PRO A 67 5.93 -2.79 20.12
CA PRO A 67 7.41 -2.78 20.15
C PRO A 67 8.07 -2.95 18.78
N GLU A 68 7.43 -3.69 17.87
CA GLU A 68 7.91 -3.85 16.49
C GLU A 68 7.08 -2.98 15.56
N GLN A 69 7.73 -2.26 14.66
CA GLN A 69 7.06 -1.45 13.65
C GLN A 69 7.32 -2.09 12.27
N PRO A 70 6.33 -2.76 11.64
CA PRO A 70 6.57 -3.57 10.44
C PRO A 70 6.85 -2.81 9.13
N PHE A 71 6.70 -1.48 9.12
CA PHE A 71 7.02 -0.63 7.97
C PHE A 71 8.49 -0.24 7.91
N LEU A 72 9.24 -0.27 9.03
CA LEU A 72 10.63 0.14 9.08
C LEU A 72 11.47 -0.71 8.10
N GLY A 73 12.12 -0.05 7.14
CA GLY A 73 12.91 -0.70 6.09
C GLY A 73 12.09 -1.46 5.04
N LYS A 74 10.75 -1.52 5.15
CA LYS A 74 9.89 -2.30 4.24
C LYS A 74 9.81 -1.62 2.87
N PRO A 75 10.20 -2.31 1.77
CA PRO A 75 9.98 -1.81 0.41
C PRO A 75 8.49 -1.72 0.11
N LEU A 76 8.04 -0.60 -0.46
CA LEU A 76 6.64 -0.46 -0.86
C LEU A 76 6.42 0.45 -2.05
N ALA A 77 5.28 0.28 -2.71
CA ALA A 77 4.74 1.22 -3.70
C ALA A 77 3.30 1.61 -3.35
N VAL A 78 2.88 2.76 -3.87
CA VAL A 78 1.50 3.28 -3.70
C VAL A 78 0.84 3.41 -5.06
N ILE A 79 -0.39 2.93 -5.17
CA ILE A 79 -1.26 3.11 -6.33
C ILE A 79 -2.56 3.78 -5.93
N GLY A 80 -3.12 4.56 -6.84
CA GLY A 80 -4.38 5.27 -6.62
C GLY A 80 -5.39 4.94 -7.70
N VAL A 81 -6.66 4.86 -7.33
CA VAL A 81 -7.78 4.67 -8.26
C VAL A 81 -8.92 5.63 -7.93
N SER A 82 -9.49 6.27 -8.94
CA SER A 82 -10.63 7.16 -8.77
C SER A 82 -11.54 7.12 -10.01
N PRO A 83 -12.86 7.30 -9.86
CA PRO A 83 -13.73 7.59 -10.99
C PRO A 83 -13.34 8.87 -11.74
N GLY A 84 -12.77 9.86 -11.03
CA GLY A 84 -12.31 11.12 -11.63
C GLY A 84 -11.00 10.96 -12.41
N ILE A 85 -10.71 11.92 -13.28
CA ILE A 85 -9.55 11.89 -14.20
C ILE A 85 -8.19 11.86 -13.48
N THR A 86 -8.10 12.40 -12.26
CA THR A 86 -6.85 12.53 -11.51
C THR A 86 -6.34 11.23 -10.89
N GLY A 87 -7.14 10.15 -10.87
CA GLY A 87 -6.69 8.82 -10.43
C GLY A 87 -6.14 8.76 -9.00
N ALA A 88 -6.72 9.57 -8.10
CA ALA A 88 -6.31 9.66 -6.70
C ALA A 88 -4.87 10.14 -6.46
N ILE A 89 -4.28 10.90 -7.39
CA ILE A 89 -2.88 11.34 -7.28
C ILE A 89 -2.61 12.17 -6.00
N ARG A 90 -3.57 12.98 -5.52
CA ARG A 90 -3.39 13.77 -4.28
C ARG A 90 -3.29 12.86 -3.06
N ALA A 91 -4.14 11.83 -3.00
CA ALA A 91 -4.08 10.81 -1.97
C ALA A 91 -2.71 10.11 -1.94
N GLN A 92 -2.17 9.75 -3.10
CA GLN A 92 -0.84 9.12 -3.18
C GLN A 92 0.26 10.03 -2.63
N TRP A 93 0.27 11.31 -3.03
CA TRP A 93 1.28 12.28 -2.59
C TRP A 93 1.22 12.60 -1.10
N GLN A 94 0.05 12.48 -0.47
CA GLN A 94 -0.07 12.62 0.98
C GLN A 94 0.29 11.34 1.74
N LEU A 95 0.02 10.17 1.15
CA LEU A 95 0.34 8.89 1.78
C LEU A 95 1.85 8.61 1.80
N ARG A 96 2.59 8.98 0.75
CA ARG A 96 4.05 8.70 0.66
C ARG A 96 4.86 9.31 1.82
N PRO A 97 4.71 10.59 2.20
CA PRO A 97 5.39 11.16 3.36
C PRO A 97 5.05 10.47 4.68
N VAL A 98 3.80 10.03 4.87
CA VAL A 98 3.40 9.28 6.08
C VAL A 98 4.20 7.97 6.17
N LEU A 99 4.28 7.21 5.08
CA LEU A 99 5.03 5.95 5.03
C LEU A 99 6.54 6.17 5.18
N ALA A 100 7.09 7.22 4.56
CA ALA A 100 8.49 7.59 4.71
C ALA A 100 8.83 8.00 6.15
N GLY A 101 7.95 8.75 6.82
CA GLY A 101 8.09 9.10 8.25
C GLY A 101 8.04 7.89 9.18
N LEU A 102 7.44 6.79 8.73
CA LEU A 102 7.45 5.49 9.40
C LEU A 102 8.69 4.63 9.04
N GLY A 103 9.64 5.18 8.27
CA GLY A 103 10.88 4.51 7.89
C GLY A 103 10.74 3.50 6.75
N ALA A 104 9.62 3.49 6.03
CA ALA A 104 9.44 2.61 4.87
C ALA A 104 10.29 3.05 3.66
N GLN A 105 10.68 2.10 2.82
CA GLN A 105 11.44 2.34 1.60
C GLN A 105 10.48 2.53 0.42
N VAL A 106 9.97 3.76 0.29
CA VAL A 106 8.92 4.12 -0.68
C VAL A 106 9.48 4.24 -2.10
N LEU A 107 8.95 3.42 -3.02
CA LEU A 107 9.20 3.56 -4.46
C LEU A 107 8.35 4.70 -5.03
N PHE A 108 9.01 5.74 -5.54
CA PHE A 108 8.33 6.91 -6.12
C PHE A 108 7.98 6.76 -7.60
N ARG A 109 8.76 5.97 -8.36
CA ARG A 109 8.57 5.82 -9.82
C ARG A 109 8.66 4.35 -10.24
N PRO A 110 7.88 3.92 -11.24
CA PRO A 110 6.85 4.69 -11.94
C PRO A 110 5.61 4.95 -11.07
N GLU A 111 4.89 6.04 -11.33
CA GLU A 111 3.62 6.34 -10.66
C GLU A 111 2.43 5.73 -11.39
N LEU A 112 1.46 5.22 -10.63
CA LEU A 112 0.21 4.68 -11.16
C LEU A 112 -1.00 5.34 -10.48
N ALA A 113 -1.51 6.38 -11.13
CA ALA A 113 -2.82 6.96 -10.87
C ALA A 113 -3.80 6.48 -11.94
N ILE A 114 -4.85 5.77 -11.51
CA ILE A 114 -5.87 5.15 -12.36
C ILE A 114 -7.12 6.03 -12.31
N GLY A 115 -7.21 7.00 -13.22
CA GLY A 115 -8.43 7.78 -13.45
C GLY A 115 -9.41 7.06 -14.37
N GLY A 116 -10.69 7.46 -14.34
CA GLY A 116 -11.74 6.85 -15.16
C GLY A 116 -11.97 5.39 -14.78
N ALA A 117 -12.02 5.10 -13.47
CA ALA A 117 -12.09 3.71 -13.01
C ALA A 117 -13.34 2.97 -13.51
N ARG A 118 -14.47 3.66 -13.74
CA ARG A 118 -15.73 3.01 -14.14
C ARG A 118 -15.62 2.33 -15.51
N GLU A 119 -14.79 2.86 -16.39
CA GLU A 119 -14.62 2.37 -17.75
C GLU A 119 -13.56 1.27 -17.83
N LYS A 120 -12.68 1.18 -16.81
CA LYS A 120 -11.48 0.35 -16.81
C LYS A 120 -11.64 -1.01 -16.16
N PHE A 121 -12.71 -1.22 -15.39
CA PHE A 121 -12.99 -2.50 -14.74
C PHE A 121 -14.29 -3.10 -15.30
N ASP A 122 -14.35 -4.44 -15.36
CA ASP A 122 -15.56 -5.19 -15.68
C ASP A 122 -16.47 -5.37 -14.47
N ALA A 123 -17.63 -6.01 -14.66
CA ALA A 123 -18.64 -6.21 -13.63
C ALA A 123 -18.16 -7.12 -12.47
N ASP A 124 -17.17 -7.97 -12.72
CA ASP A 124 -16.59 -8.88 -11.73
C ASP A 124 -15.39 -8.25 -11.00
N GLY A 125 -15.08 -6.98 -11.29
CA GLY A 125 -13.96 -6.24 -10.70
C GLY A 125 -12.61 -6.54 -11.37
N GLY A 126 -12.61 -7.22 -12.51
CA GLY A 126 -11.42 -7.44 -13.34
C GLY A 126 -11.01 -6.16 -14.07
N LEU A 127 -9.73 -5.82 -14.03
CA LEU A 127 -9.19 -4.68 -14.77
C LEU A 127 -9.19 -4.98 -16.27
N ARG A 128 -10.09 -4.48 -17.11
CA ARG A 128 -10.10 -4.79 -18.56
C ARG A 128 -9.20 -3.88 -19.41
N ASP A 129 -8.81 -2.73 -18.88
CA ASP A 129 -8.01 -1.74 -19.61
C ASP A 129 -6.54 -2.18 -19.81
N GLY A 130 -6.14 -2.37 -21.06
CA GLY A 130 -4.80 -2.88 -21.44
C GLY A 130 -3.66 -1.96 -21.01
N GLU A 131 -3.81 -0.65 -21.23
CA GLU A 131 -2.79 0.33 -20.84
C GLU A 131 -2.56 0.33 -19.33
N THR A 132 -3.65 0.31 -18.53
CA THR A 132 -3.53 0.25 -17.07
C THR A 132 -2.88 -1.06 -16.62
N ARG A 133 -3.13 -2.20 -17.29
CA ARG A 133 -2.45 -3.48 -17.00
C ARG A 133 -0.95 -3.38 -17.25
N GLU A 134 -0.52 -2.81 -18.38
CA GLU A 134 0.90 -2.63 -18.69
C GLU A 134 1.60 -1.73 -17.69
N ARG A 135 0.97 -0.62 -17.30
CA ARG A 135 1.53 0.31 -16.31
C ARG A 135 1.61 -0.32 -14.92
N LEU A 136 0.62 -1.13 -14.55
CA LEU A 136 0.66 -1.92 -13.31
C LEU A 136 1.80 -2.95 -13.34
N ALA A 137 1.99 -3.66 -14.46
CA ALA A 137 3.10 -4.59 -14.63
C ALA A 137 4.46 -3.90 -14.44
N LYS A 138 4.69 -2.76 -15.10
CA LYS A 138 5.92 -1.97 -14.97
C LYS A 138 6.18 -1.51 -13.53
N LEU A 139 5.14 -1.11 -12.80
CA LEU A 139 5.26 -0.73 -11.39
C LEU A 139 5.65 -1.93 -10.52
N LEU A 140 5.04 -3.09 -10.74
CA LEU A 140 5.33 -4.31 -9.99
C LEU A 140 6.75 -4.82 -10.28
N GLU A 141 7.20 -4.73 -11.53
CA GLU A 141 8.58 -5.03 -11.92
C GLU A 141 9.58 -4.10 -11.24
N ALA A 142 9.31 -2.79 -11.23
CA ALA A 142 10.12 -1.81 -10.53
C ALA A 142 10.16 -2.04 -9.02
N LEU A 143 9.03 -2.41 -8.40
CA LEU A 143 8.98 -2.78 -6.98
C LEU A 143 9.79 -4.04 -6.69
N ALA A 144 9.71 -5.05 -7.55
CA ALA A 144 10.52 -6.26 -7.41
C ALA A 144 12.02 -5.96 -7.57
N ALA A 145 12.41 -5.09 -8.51
CA ALA A 145 13.79 -4.63 -8.65
C ALA A 145 14.26 -3.84 -7.41
N TRP A 146 13.39 -2.99 -6.85
CA TRP A 146 13.66 -2.23 -5.64
C TRP A 146 13.92 -3.13 -4.43
N VAL A 147 13.14 -4.20 -4.26
CA VAL A 147 13.37 -5.22 -3.22
C VAL A 147 14.76 -5.85 -3.37
N ARG A 148 15.13 -6.28 -4.59
CA ARG A 148 16.45 -6.90 -4.86
C ARG A 148 17.59 -5.95 -4.53
N LEU A 149 17.48 -4.70 -4.97
CA LEU A 149 18.48 -3.66 -4.68
C LEU A 149 18.68 -3.45 -3.18
N LEU A 150 17.59 -3.34 -2.41
CA LEU A 150 17.65 -3.17 -0.95
C LEU A 150 18.21 -4.39 -0.22
N ARG A 151 18.13 -5.58 -0.82
CA ARG A 151 18.76 -6.81 -0.32
C ARG A 151 20.24 -6.96 -0.71
N GLY A 152 20.77 -6.02 -1.50
CA GLY A 152 22.13 -6.12 -2.04
C GLY A 152 22.26 -7.18 -3.15
N GLU A 153 21.15 -7.64 -3.72
CA GLU A 153 21.16 -8.53 -4.88
C GLU A 153 21.42 -7.67 -6.13
N THR A 154 22.51 -7.95 -6.85
CA THR A 154 22.91 -7.17 -8.03
C THR A 154 21.82 -7.21 -9.11
N THR A 155 21.17 -6.08 -9.36
CA THR A 155 20.36 -5.90 -10.56
C THR A 155 21.32 -5.67 -11.73
N LYS A 156 21.55 -6.70 -12.56
CA LYS A 156 22.14 -6.47 -13.89
C LYS A 156 21.25 -5.46 -14.63
N PRO A 157 21.79 -4.37 -15.18
CA PRO A 157 20.99 -3.47 -16.00
C PRO A 157 20.47 -4.25 -17.21
N ALA A 158 19.19 -4.03 -17.53
CA ALA A 158 18.57 -4.47 -18.77
C ALA A 158 19.18 -3.73 -19.98
#